data_AF-G9MSG1-F1
#
_entry.id   AF-G9MSG1-F1
#
_cell.length_a   1.000
_cell.length_b   1.000
_cell.length_c   1.000
_cell.angle_alpha   90.00
_cell.angle_beta   90.00
_cell.angle_gamma   90.00
#
_symmetry.space_group_name_H-M   'P 1'
#
loop_
_entity.id
_entity.type
_entity.pdbx_description
1 polymer ?
#
loop_
_entity_poly.entity_id
_entity_poly.type
_entity_poly.pdbx_seq_one_letter_code
_entity_poly.pdbx_strand_id
1 'polypeptide(L)'
;MASRPAVIELTGRDAISNVETSNVETQVRRRGPGRLDGLMHLVPETPPVDHVYPNIIIDIACQVIWINTISLNTLREGFFGFPQIISRLDDQYRKLLTEEEINFSDWLEGLYEPRMRSEIMNYVMTLTLEKTMMFINDHRPSQFYGDVLRILITRYQALLRAVAAADKNPDAEIPKHYDWCETKQEYLSQLSVDLQVCRHQLVVFLKIIEALLELIRRGAETSCLTNEHLKSLRIKMEALEIGYPTAFSALYNGLEPKQNLINKASENWWEVDITPKRRSSRVRTSAHLNHKIMQSSLNFIVPVVLLLSIIPAALAWTHGTTVRGTSGDSDFYQAIAGSLLQMLGIVTFIWPTLSHPRLSLLSWFWIWIAAGFSVLCALSSVLLYLYLPSTTWSFIIAFSGAVAQAVVQLQVINSI
;
A
#
# COMPACT_ATOMS: atom_id res chain seq x y z
N MET A 1 0.27 -18.02 -64.03
CA MET A 1 1.69 -17.96 -64.41
C MET A 1 2.16 -16.53 -64.22
N ALA A 2 3.37 -16.31 -63.71
CA ALA A 2 3.92 -15.03 -63.22
C ALA A 2 3.39 -14.64 -61.82
N SER A 3 4.16 -14.08 -60.88
CA SER A 3 5.56 -13.63 -60.85
C SER A 3 5.95 -13.44 -59.37
N ARG A 4 7.14 -13.92 -58.97
CA ARG A 4 7.78 -13.57 -57.69
C ARG A 4 8.29 -12.12 -57.73
N PRO A 5 8.28 -11.41 -56.58
CA PRO A 5 9.33 -10.45 -56.25
C PRO A 5 10.05 -10.90 -54.96
N ALA A 6 11.36 -11.10 -54.98
CA ALA A 6 12.44 -10.12 -54.92
C ALA A 6 12.93 -9.96 -53.47
N VAL A 7 14.01 -10.68 -53.20
CA VAL A 7 14.84 -10.65 -52.00
C VAL A 7 15.69 -9.37 -52.05
N ILE A 8 15.69 -8.58 -50.98
CA ILE A 8 16.62 -7.46 -50.81
C ILE A 8 17.73 -7.93 -49.88
N GLU A 9 18.90 -8.10 -50.48
CA GLU A 9 20.18 -8.36 -49.84
C GLU A 9 20.83 -6.99 -49.55
N LEU A 10 21.11 -6.68 -48.29
CA LEU A 10 21.92 -5.52 -47.89
C LEU A 10 23.18 -6.05 -47.21
N THR A 11 24.29 -6.01 -47.95
CA THR A 11 25.65 -6.30 -47.49
C THR A 11 26.53 -5.06 -47.60
N GLY A 12 27.42 -4.91 -46.62
CA GLY A 12 28.59 -4.00 -46.61
C GLY A 12 28.31 -2.69 -45.88
N ARG A 13 29.14 -2.20 -44.95
CA ARG A 13 30.60 -2.30 -44.86
C ARG A 13 31.06 -1.66 -43.54
N ASP A 14 32.17 -2.17 -43.04
CA ASP A 14 33.00 -1.64 -41.96
C ASP A 14 33.60 -0.25 -42.25
N ALA A 15 33.84 0.55 -41.20
CA ALA A 15 35.10 1.27 -40.97
C ALA A 15 35.11 2.07 -39.64
N ILE A 16 35.85 1.53 -38.64
CA ILE A 16 36.95 2.16 -37.89
C ILE A 16 36.86 3.67 -37.57
N SER A 17 36.87 4.03 -36.28
CA SER A 17 37.99 4.79 -35.67
C SER A 17 37.86 4.97 -34.15
N ASN A 18 39.00 4.78 -33.49
CA ASN A 18 39.26 5.08 -32.09
C ASN A 18 39.22 6.59 -31.83
N VAL A 19 38.65 7.02 -30.70
CA VAL A 19 39.07 8.25 -30.01
C VAL A 19 39.21 7.98 -28.52
N GLU A 20 40.37 8.37 -28.05
CA GLU A 20 40.97 8.28 -26.74
C GLU A 20 40.37 9.24 -25.71
N THR A 21 40.69 8.94 -24.45
CA THR A 21 40.96 9.86 -23.32
C THR A 21 39.81 10.43 -22.47
N SER A 22 39.81 9.91 -21.24
CA SER A 22 39.82 10.64 -19.96
C SER A 22 38.67 11.61 -19.67
N ASN A 23 37.85 11.23 -18.69
CA ASN A 23 37.55 12.08 -17.54
C ASN A 23 37.14 11.19 -16.36
N VAL A 24 38.11 10.90 -15.50
CA VAL A 24 37.87 10.36 -14.16
C VAL A 24 37.44 11.54 -13.31
N GLU A 25 36.13 11.75 -13.23
CA GLU A 25 35.54 12.74 -12.34
C GLU A 25 35.46 12.13 -10.94
N THR A 26 36.39 12.57 -10.08
CA THR A 26 36.41 12.28 -8.65
C THR A 26 35.09 12.69 -8.00
N GLN A 27 34.27 11.71 -7.62
CA GLN A 27 33.12 11.93 -6.74
C GLN A 27 33.59 12.38 -5.35
N VAL A 28 33.69 13.69 -5.17
CA VAL A 28 33.76 14.34 -3.88
C VAL A 28 32.41 14.15 -3.18
N ARG A 29 32.39 13.20 -2.25
CA ARG A 29 31.29 12.90 -1.33
C ARG A 29 30.97 14.14 -0.47
N ARG A 30 30.11 15.03 -0.96
CA ARG A 30 29.54 16.13 -0.17
C ARG A 30 28.72 15.52 0.98
N ARG A 31 29.22 15.67 2.21
CA ARG A 31 28.47 15.42 3.44
C ARG A 31 27.29 16.40 3.49
N GLY A 32 26.07 15.88 3.44
CA GLY A 32 24.86 16.67 3.63
C GLY A 32 24.79 17.23 5.06
N PRO A 33 24.42 18.52 5.24
CA PRO A 33 24.18 19.09 6.55
C PRO A 33 22.79 18.64 7.02
N GLY A 34 22.77 17.61 7.85
CA GLY A 34 21.53 17.03 8.37
C GLY A 34 21.75 16.29 9.68
N ARG A 35 22.58 16.83 10.56
CA ARG A 35 22.71 16.35 11.94
C ARG A 35 21.68 17.13 12.75
N LEU A 36 20.54 16.50 13.04
CA LEU A 36 19.55 17.05 13.97
C LEU A 36 20.21 17.23 15.34
N ASP A 37 20.33 18.49 15.77
CA ASP A 37 20.74 18.82 17.13
C ASP A 37 19.64 18.41 18.12
N GLY A 38 20.01 17.55 19.07
CA GLY A 38 19.13 17.04 20.13
C GLY A 38 18.66 18.10 21.16
N LEU A 39 18.73 19.38 20.82
CA LEU A 39 18.35 20.52 21.67
C LEU A 39 17.05 21.19 21.22
N MET A 40 16.38 20.72 20.16
CA MET A 40 15.10 21.28 19.69
C MET A 40 13.93 21.07 20.68
N HIS A 41 14.08 20.22 21.69
CA HIS A 41 13.03 19.97 22.70
C HIS A 41 12.91 21.04 23.79
N LEU A 42 13.73 22.10 23.76
CA LEU A 42 13.73 23.15 24.80
C LEU A 42 13.12 24.49 24.33
N VAL A 43 12.59 24.56 23.11
CA VAL A 43 11.83 25.74 22.66
C VAL A 43 10.39 25.61 23.17
N PRO A 44 9.84 26.60 23.91
CA PRO A 44 8.45 26.57 24.35
C PRO A 44 7.54 26.43 23.14
N GLU A 45 6.66 25.43 23.15
CA GLU A 45 5.68 25.18 22.11
C GLU A 45 4.85 26.45 21.87
N THR A 46 5.13 27.15 20.76
CA THR A 46 4.12 27.99 20.13
C THR A 46 2.90 27.09 19.88
N PRO A 47 1.68 27.51 20.26
CA PRO A 47 0.49 26.68 20.03
C PRO A 47 0.49 26.28 18.55
N PRO A 48 0.30 24.99 18.23
CA PRO A 48 0.43 24.49 16.88
C PRO A 48 -0.52 25.30 16.00
N VAL A 49 0.03 26.12 15.11
CA VAL A 49 -0.73 26.70 14.01
C VAL A 49 -1.28 25.49 13.26
N ASP A 50 -2.60 25.43 13.07
CA ASP A 50 -3.34 24.30 12.49
C ASP A 50 -2.82 23.90 11.10
N HIS A 51 -1.71 23.16 11.03
CA HIS A 51 -1.18 22.53 9.81
C HIS A 51 -2.07 21.39 9.29
N VAL A 52 -3.21 21.15 9.93
CA VAL A 52 -4.21 20.15 9.54
C VAL A 52 -4.91 20.56 8.25
N TYR A 53 -5.14 21.86 8.03
CA TYR A 53 -5.88 22.40 6.88
C TYR A 53 -5.23 22.08 5.51
N PRO A 54 -3.94 22.39 5.26
CA PRO A 54 -3.34 22.15 3.94
C PRO A 54 -3.30 20.66 3.55
N ASN A 55 -3.18 19.75 4.53
CA ASN A 55 -2.99 18.33 4.25
C ASN A 55 -4.24 17.68 3.64
N ILE A 56 -5.44 18.02 4.11
CA ILE A 56 -6.68 17.41 3.59
C ILE A 56 -6.93 17.82 2.13
N ILE A 57 -6.71 19.10 1.79
CA ILE A 57 -6.88 19.61 0.43
C ILE A 57 -5.89 18.93 -0.53
N ILE A 58 -4.65 18.79 -0.10
CA ILE A 58 -3.59 18.12 -0.86
C ILE A 58 -3.94 16.63 -1.08
N ASP A 59 -4.39 15.93 -0.03
CA ASP A 59 -4.82 14.54 -0.12
C ASP A 59 -6.02 14.36 -1.08
N ILE A 60 -7.02 15.25 -1.03
CA ILE A 60 -8.18 15.22 -1.96
C ILE A 60 -7.72 15.43 -3.40
N ALA A 61 -6.89 16.44 -3.65
CA ALA A 61 -6.36 16.71 -4.99
C ALA A 61 -5.55 15.53 -5.52
N CYS A 62 -4.74 14.88 -4.66
CA CYS A 62 -4.01 13.67 -5.00
C CYS A 62 -4.95 12.53 -5.44
N GLN A 63 -6.05 12.27 -4.72
CA GLN A 63 -7.02 11.25 -5.15
C GLN A 63 -7.73 11.63 -6.46
N VAL A 64 -8.10 12.90 -6.65
CA VAL A 64 -8.75 13.36 -7.89
C VAL A 64 -7.83 13.19 -9.10
N ILE A 65 -6.56 13.57 -8.99
CA ILE A 65 -5.54 13.37 -10.03
C ILE A 65 -5.37 11.88 -10.32
N TRP A 66 -5.35 11.03 -9.29
CA TRP A 66 -5.23 9.59 -9.48
C TRP A 66 -6.43 8.99 -10.23
N ILE A 67 -7.65 9.40 -9.88
CA ILE A 67 -8.87 9.01 -10.60
C ILE A 67 -8.80 9.47 -12.06
N ASN A 68 -8.37 10.70 -12.31
CA ASN A 68 -8.22 11.23 -13.67
C ASN A 68 -7.22 10.42 -14.50
N THR A 69 -6.09 10.09 -13.89
CA THR A 69 -5.02 9.31 -14.52
C THR A 69 -5.50 7.90 -14.88
N ILE A 70 -6.16 7.20 -13.95
CA ILE A 70 -6.76 5.88 -14.19
C ILE A 70 -7.85 5.95 -15.27
N SER A 71 -8.65 7.03 -15.26
CA SER A 71 -9.70 7.25 -16.25
C SER A 71 -9.13 7.36 -17.66
N LEU A 72 -8.05 8.12 -17.85
CA LEU A 72 -7.40 8.25 -19.16
C LEU A 72 -6.83 6.92 -19.65
N ASN A 73 -6.11 6.20 -18.79
CA ASN A 73 -5.58 4.87 -19.14
C ASN A 73 -6.71 3.89 -19.50
N THR A 74 -7.79 3.84 -18.70
CA THR A 74 -8.94 2.96 -18.95
C THR A 74 -9.63 3.29 -20.29
N LEU A 75 -9.81 4.57 -20.61
CA LEU A 75 -10.42 4.99 -21.88
C LEU A 75 -9.55 4.59 -23.08
N ARG A 76 -8.22 4.72 -22.97
CA ARG A 76 -7.27 4.27 -24.00
C ARG A 76 -7.32 2.76 -24.19
N GLU A 77 -7.25 1.99 -23.11
CA GLU A 77 -7.28 0.51 -23.18
C GLU A 77 -8.62 -0.01 -23.69
N GLY A 78 -9.72 0.62 -23.27
CA GLY A 78 -11.06 0.24 -23.70
C GLY A 78 -11.25 0.38 -25.21
N PHE A 79 -10.67 1.40 -25.85
CA PHE A 79 -10.74 1.58 -27.30
C PHE A 79 -10.19 0.37 -28.07
N PHE A 80 -9.09 -0.22 -27.60
CA PHE A 80 -8.48 -1.39 -28.25
C PHE A 80 -9.28 -2.68 -28.02
N GLY A 81 -9.90 -2.84 -26.85
CA GLY A 81 -10.67 -4.05 -26.52
C GLY A 81 -12.10 -4.05 -27.09
N PHE A 82 -12.75 -2.89 -27.15
CA PHE A 82 -14.15 -2.74 -27.54
C PHE A 82 -14.37 -1.47 -28.38
N PRO A 83 -13.83 -1.40 -29.61
CA PRO A 83 -13.87 -0.19 -30.45
C PRO A 83 -15.29 0.27 -30.78
N GLN A 84 -16.27 -0.64 -30.71
CA GLN A 84 -17.69 -0.35 -30.95
C GLN A 84 -18.37 0.39 -29.79
N ILE A 85 -17.81 0.30 -28.58
CA ILE A 85 -18.39 0.86 -27.35
C ILE A 85 -17.80 2.24 -27.04
N ILE A 86 -16.55 2.50 -27.44
CA ILE A 86 -15.81 3.70 -27.04
C ILE A 86 -15.37 4.47 -28.27
N SER A 87 -16.19 5.43 -28.69
CA SER A 87 -15.86 6.36 -29.77
C SER A 87 -14.85 7.40 -29.30
N ARG A 88 -13.53 7.24 -29.56
CA ARG A 88 -12.45 8.23 -29.32
C ARG A 88 -12.65 9.15 -28.08
N LEU A 89 -13.15 8.58 -26.98
CA LEU A 89 -13.48 9.35 -25.77
C LEU A 89 -12.20 9.82 -25.09
N ASP A 90 -11.11 9.08 -25.30
CA ASP A 90 -9.76 9.39 -24.85
C ASP A 90 -9.24 10.72 -25.42
N ASP A 91 -9.45 11.01 -26.71
CA ASP A 91 -9.05 12.29 -27.32
C ASP A 91 -9.77 13.50 -26.70
N GLN A 92 -11.05 13.32 -26.35
CA GLN A 92 -11.84 14.37 -25.70
C GLN A 92 -11.42 14.51 -24.23
N TYR A 93 -11.20 13.39 -23.54
CA TYR A 93 -10.80 13.37 -22.16
C TYR A 93 -9.41 13.95 -21.94
N ARG A 94 -8.44 13.62 -22.82
CA ARG A 94 -7.07 14.12 -22.76
C ARG A 94 -6.99 15.65 -22.78
N LYS A 95 -7.91 16.33 -23.49
CA LYS A 95 -7.97 17.81 -23.54
C LYS A 95 -8.42 18.44 -22.22
N LEU A 96 -8.97 17.66 -21.30
CA LEU A 96 -9.42 18.14 -19.99
C LEU A 96 -8.36 17.97 -18.90
N LEU A 97 -7.25 17.29 -19.21
CA LEU A 97 -6.21 16.96 -18.25
C LEU A 97 -4.98 17.85 -18.43
N THR A 98 -4.22 18.00 -17.36
CA THR A 98 -2.89 18.62 -17.38
C THR A 98 -1.87 17.66 -17.99
N GLU A 99 -0.74 18.19 -18.50
CA GLU A 99 0.34 17.36 -19.05
C GLU A 99 0.88 16.36 -18.04
N GLU A 100 0.94 16.70 -16.75
CA GLU A 100 1.41 15.76 -15.71
C GLU A 100 0.42 14.64 -15.43
N GLU A 101 -0.89 14.90 -15.44
CA GLU A 101 -1.90 13.84 -15.40
C GLU A 101 -1.78 12.89 -16.60
N ILE A 102 -1.45 13.41 -17.78
CA ILE A 102 -1.20 12.61 -18.97
C ILE A 102 0.07 11.76 -18.78
N ASN A 103 1.17 12.36 -18.29
CA ASN A 103 2.42 11.65 -18.02
C ASN A 103 2.24 10.49 -17.03
N PHE A 104 1.49 10.71 -15.94
CA PHE A 104 1.19 9.63 -14.98
C PHE A 104 0.40 8.49 -15.63
N SER A 105 -0.42 8.76 -16.64
CA SER A 105 -1.24 7.75 -17.30
C SER A 105 -0.44 6.81 -18.20
N ASP A 106 0.75 7.24 -18.61
CA ASP A 106 1.68 6.43 -19.42
C ASP A 106 2.44 5.40 -18.56
N TRP A 107 2.36 5.50 -17.23
CA TRP A 107 3.02 4.58 -16.29
C TRP A 107 2.19 3.31 -16.05
N LEU A 108 1.98 2.52 -17.10
CA LEU A 108 1.08 1.35 -17.11
C LEU A 108 1.31 0.38 -15.94
N GLU A 109 2.57 0.02 -15.66
CA GLU A 109 2.92 -0.95 -14.62
C GLU A 109 2.75 -0.39 -13.19
N GLY A 110 2.85 0.92 -13.01
CA GLY A 110 2.84 1.56 -11.70
C GLY A 110 1.51 2.15 -11.28
N LEU A 111 0.58 2.38 -12.23
CA LEU A 111 -0.62 3.19 -12.01
C LEU A 111 -1.55 2.67 -10.89
N TYR A 112 -1.59 1.35 -10.72
CA TYR A 112 -2.42 0.69 -9.71
C TYR A 112 -1.64 0.32 -8.44
N GLU A 113 -0.36 0.68 -8.37
CA GLU A 113 0.50 0.36 -7.24
C GLU A 113 0.52 1.48 -6.19
N PRO A 114 0.79 1.17 -4.91
CA PRO A 114 0.87 2.18 -3.85
C PRO A 114 1.88 3.29 -4.10
N ARG A 115 2.96 3.02 -4.85
CA ARG A 115 4.00 4.01 -5.19
C ARG A 115 3.44 5.18 -6.01
N MET A 116 2.42 4.95 -6.83
CA MET A 116 1.82 6.01 -7.64
C MET A 116 1.24 7.13 -6.78
N ARG A 117 0.66 6.78 -5.62
CA ARG A 117 0.20 7.78 -4.65
C ARG A 117 1.33 8.71 -4.22
N SER A 118 2.51 8.17 -3.95
CA SER A 118 3.67 8.95 -3.51
C SER A 118 4.14 9.90 -4.60
N GLU A 119 4.14 9.47 -5.86
CA GLU A 119 4.54 10.31 -7.00
C GLU A 119 3.54 11.45 -7.24
N ILE A 120 2.24 11.14 -7.23
CA ILE A 120 1.20 12.16 -7.33
C ILE A 120 1.27 13.13 -6.14
N MET A 121 1.48 12.60 -4.93
CA MET A 121 1.64 13.44 -3.73
C MET A 121 2.85 14.36 -3.84
N ASN A 122 4.00 13.86 -4.28
CA ASN A 122 5.19 14.66 -4.52
C ASN A 122 4.90 15.78 -5.51
N TYR A 123 4.21 15.47 -6.61
CA TYR A 123 3.79 16.48 -7.58
C TYR A 123 2.86 17.54 -6.95
N VAL A 124 1.79 17.13 -6.26
CA VAL A 124 0.84 18.07 -5.63
C VAL A 124 1.54 18.96 -4.60
N MET A 125 2.52 18.44 -3.87
CA MET A 125 3.32 19.22 -2.90
C MET A 125 4.20 20.29 -3.56
N THR A 126 4.50 20.19 -4.86
CA THR A 126 5.20 21.25 -5.62
C THR A 126 4.26 22.35 -6.10
N LEU A 127 2.94 22.14 -6.03
CA LEU A 127 1.95 23.08 -6.53
C LEU A 127 1.60 24.15 -5.50
N THR A 128 1.18 25.31 -5.99
CA THR A 128 0.56 26.33 -5.14
C THR A 128 -0.83 25.87 -4.72
N LEU A 129 -1.30 26.33 -3.55
CA LEU A 129 -2.64 26.02 -3.04
C LEU A 129 -3.74 26.32 -4.07
N GLU A 130 -3.62 27.42 -4.82
CA GLU A 130 -4.54 27.80 -5.88
C GLU A 130 -4.63 26.73 -6.98
N LYS A 131 -3.48 26.24 -7.48
CA LYS A 131 -3.43 25.15 -8.47
C LYS A 131 -3.99 23.84 -7.91
N THR A 132 -3.70 23.52 -6.65
CA THR A 132 -4.26 22.34 -5.97
C THR A 132 -5.78 22.42 -5.90
N MET A 133 -6.33 23.60 -5.59
CA MET A 133 -7.78 23.82 -5.59
C MET A 133 -8.41 23.74 -6.98
N MET A 134 -7.68 24.09 -8.05
CA MET A 134 -8.20 23.93 -9.41
C MET A 134 -8.58 22.48 -9.73
N PHE A 135 -7.82 21.48 -9.28
CA PHE A 135 -8.18 20.06 -9.49
C PHE A 135 -9.47 19.67 -8.76
N ILE A 136 -9.69 20.24 -7.57
CA ILE A 136 -10.90 19.99 -6.77
C ILE A 136 -12.12 20.61 -7.46
N ASN A 137 -11.98 21.83 -7.96
CA ASN A 137 -13.06 22.61 -8.57
C ASN A 137 -13.37 22.21 -10.02
N ASP A 138 -12.39 21.64 -10.73
CA ASP A 138 -12.59 21.20 -12.11
C ASP A 138 -13.39 19.89 -12.17
N HIS A 139 -14.70 20.02 -12.37
CA HIS A 139 -15.60 18.88 -12.54
C HIS A 139 -15.73 18.42 -14.01
N ARG A 140 -15.08 19.06 -14.99
CA ARG A 140 -15.21 18.66 -16.41
C ARG A 140 -14.81 17.20 -16.66
N PRO A 141 -13.73 16.65 -16.06
CA PRO A 141 -13.38 15.25 -16.23
C PRO A 141 -14.45 14.27 -15.72
N SER A 142 -15.32 14.66 -14.79
CA SER A 142 -16.25 13.72 -14.16
C SER A 142 -17.31 13.19 -15.10
N GLN A 143 -17.58 13.86 -16.21
CA GLN A 143 -18.54 13.39 -17.21
C GLN A 143 -18.17 12.00 -17.79
N PHE A 144 -16.90 11.58 -17.68
CA PHE A 144 -16.43 10.28 -18.18
C PHE A 144 -16.30 9.21 -17.08
N TYR A 145 -16.40 9.57 -15.80
CA TYR A 145 -16.16 8.62 -14.70
C TYR A 145 -17.13 7.43 -14.71
N GLY A 146 -18.39 7.66 -15.08
CA GLY A 146 -19.38 6.59 -15.24
C GLY A 146 -19.01 5.62 -16.36
N ASP A 147 -18.50 6.13 -17.49
CA ASP A 147 -18.05 5.30 -18.61
C ASP A 147 -16.82 4.48 -18.24
N VAL A 148 -15.86 5.07 -17.51
CA VAL A 148 -14.65 4.39 -17.01
C VAL A 148 -15.02 3.17 -16.16
N LEU A 149 -15.92 3.33 -15.18
CA LEU A 149 -16.40 2.21 -14.38
C LEU A 149 -17.11 1.16 -15.24
N ARG A 150 -17.96 1.58 -16.18
CA ARG A 150 -18.63 0.65 -17.11
C ARG A 150 -17.63 -0.16 -17.92
N ILE A 151 -16.53 0.44 -18.39
CA ILE A 151 -15.47 -0.24 -19.15
C ILE A 151 -14.76 -1.27 -18.28
N LEU A 152 -14.33 -0.88 -17.08
CA LEU A 152 -13.65 -1.80 -16.15
C LEU A 152 -14.53 -3.00 -15.77
N ILE A 153 -15.81 -2.75 -15.47
CA ILE A 153 -16.80 -3.80 -15.18
C ILE A 153 -16.96 -4.72 -16.38
N THR A 154 -17.16 -4.16 -17.57
CA THR A 154 -17.38 -4.93 -18.80
C THR A 154 -16.19 -5.83 -19.09
N ARG A 155 -14.96 -5.31 -18.98
CA ARG A 155 -13.73 -6.07 -19.18
C ARG A 155 -13.61 -7.21 -18.18
N TYR A 156 -13.83 -6.93 -16.89
CA TYR A 156 -13.80 -7.95 -15.84
C TYR A 156 -14.82 -9.07 -16.09
N GLN A 157 -16.07 -8.72 -16.41
CA GLN A 157 -17.12 -9.70 -16.71
C GLN A 157 -16.85 -10.49 -17.98
N ALA A 158 -16.29 -9.86 -19.02
CA ALA A 158 -15.92 -10.52 -20.26
C ALA A 158 -14.83 -11.59 -20.01
N LEU A 159 -13.79 -11.26 -19.25
CA LEU A 159 -12.74 -12.23 -18.87
C LEU A 159 -13.29 -13.35 -18.00
N LEU A 160 -14.16 -13.05 -17.03
CA LEU A 160 -14.80 -14.06 -16.20
C LEU A 160 -15.61 -15.07 -17.04
N ARG A 161 -16.36 -14.57 -18.04
CA ARG A 161 -17.10 -15.41 -19.00
C ARG A 161 -16.14 -16.19 -19.92
N ALA A 162 -15.05 -15.58 -20.36
CA ALA A 162 -14.06 -16.23 -21.22
C ALA A 162 -13.39 -17.40 -20.50
N VAL A 163 -12.97 -17.22 -19.25
CA VAL A 163 -12.43 -18.30 -18.40
C VAL A 163 -13.45 -19.42 -18.24
N ALA A 164 -14.70 -19.10 -17.88
CA ALA A 164 -15.75 -20.10 -17.70
C ALA A 164 -16.11 -20.85 -19.00
N ALA A 165 -16.05 -20.17 -20.15
CA ALA A 165 -16.30 -20.79 -21.46
C ALA A 165 -15.15 -21.70 -21.90
N ALA A 166 -13.90 -21.27 -21.67
CA ALA A 166 -12.71 -22.04 -22.01
C ALA A 166 -12.56 -23.30 -21.14
N ASP A 167 -12.97 -23.22 -19.86
CA ASP A 167 -12.99 -24.35 -18.93
C ASP A 167 -14.07 -25.39 -19.30
N LYS A 168 -15.27 -24.92 -19.71
CA LYS A 168 -16.37 -25.81 -20.12
C LYS A 168 -16.17 -26.52 -21.45
N ASN A 169 -15.44 -25.90 -22.38
CA ASN A 169 -15.29 -26.41 -23.75
C ASN A 169 -13.83 -26.72 -24.06
N PRO A 170 -13.32 -27.94 -23.74
CA PRO A 170 -11.92 -28.31 -23.94
C PRO A 170 -11.48 -28.26 -25.42
N ASP A 171 -12.41 -28.45 -26.36
CA ASP A 171 -12.09 -28.47 -27.80
C ASP A 171 -12.25 -27.10 -28.50
N ALA A 172 -12.61 -26.04 -27.78
CA ALA A 172 -12.73 -24.71 -28.37
C ALA A 172 -11.37 -24.19 -28.87
N GLU A 173 -11.35 -23.68 -30.11
CA GLU A 173 -10.18 -23.06 -30.73
C GLU A 173 -9.70 -21.83 -29.92
N ILE A 174 -8.38 -21.67 -29.82
CA ILE A 174 -7.77 -20.50 -29.17
C ILE A 174 -8.05 -19.27 -30.03
N PRO A 175 -8.60 -18.17 -29.45
CA PRO A 175 -8.83 -16.95 -30.20
C PRO A 175 -7.53 -16.40 -30.81
N LYS A 176 -7.60 -15.86 -32.03
CA LYS A 176 -6.43 -15.34 -32.77
C LYS A 176 -5.58 -14.29 -32.04
N HIS A 177 -6.14 -13.59 -31.04
CA HIS A 177 -5.38 -12.61 -30.24
C HIS A 177 -4.54 -13.25 -29.12
N TYR A 178 -4.68 -14.57 -28.92
CA TYR A 178 -3.84 -15.43 -28.08
C TYR A 178 -3.13 -16.49 -28.94
N ASP A 179 -2.80 -16.16 -30.20
CA ASP A 179 -2.11 -17.07 -31.13
C ASP A 179 -0.69 -17.47 -30.67
N TRP A 180 -0.11 -16.70 -29.76
CA TRP A 180 1.15 -16.99 -29.10
C TRP A 180 1.05 -18.07 -28.01
N CYS A 181 -0.16 -18.47 -27.59
CA CYS A 181 -0.36 -19.62 -26.71
C CYS A 181 -0.33 -20.91 -27.56
N GLU A 182 0.66 -21.76 -27.35
CA GLU A 182 0.78 -23.03 -28.09
C GLU A 182 -0.20 -24.07 -27.56
N THR A 183 -0.50 -24.00 -26.26
CA THR A 183 -1.39 -24.95 -25.59
C THR A 183 -2.61 -24.28 -24.99
N LYS A 184 -3.71 -25.05 -24.86
CA LYS A 184 -4.90 -24.58 -24.16
C LYS A 184 -4.63 -24.26 -22.69
N GLN A 185 -3.70 -24.97 -22.07
CA GLN A 185 -3.32 -24.73 -20.69
C GLN A 185 -2.61 -23.38 -20.53
N GLU A 186 -1.74 -23.00 -21.46
CA GLU A 186 -1.15 -21.65 -21.52
C GLU A 186 -2.22 -20.58 -21.72
N TYR A 187 -3.17 -20.80 -22.63
CA TYR A 187 -4.30 -19.89 -22.83
C TYR A 187 -5.15 -19.70 -21.56
N LEU A 188 -5.52 -20.78 -20.86
CA LEU A 188 -6.25 -20.70 -19.60
C LEU A 188 -5.44 -20.02 -18.49
N SER A 189 -4.13 -20.29 -18.43
CA SER A 189 -3.22 -19.63 -17.50
C SER A 189 -3.18 -18.13 -17.76
N GLN A 190 -3.05 -17.71 -19.02
CA GLN A 190 -3.04 -16.30 -19.38
C GLN A 190 -4.36 -15.62 -19.06
N LEU A 191 -5.50 -16.21 -19.45
CA LEU A 191 -6.82 -15.66 -19.10
C LEU A 191 -6.99 -15.48 -17.59
N SER A 192 -6.45 -16.42 -16.80
CA SER A 192 -6.48 -16.34 -15.35
C SER A 192 -5.63 -15.17 -14.83
N VAL A 193 -4.43 -14.95 -15.40
CA VAL A 193 -3.58 -13.79 -15.09
C VAL A 193 -4.31 -12.50 -15.42
N ASP A 194 -4.86 -12.37 -16.64
CA ASP A 194 -5.57 -11.17 -17.09
C ASP A 194 -6.81 -10.88 -16.23
N LEU A 195 -7.53 -11.92 -15.81
CA LEU A 195 -8.65 -11.80 -14.88
C LEU A 195 -8.20 -11.27 -13.52
N GLN A 196 -7.08 -11.76 -12.97
CA GLN A 196 -6.55 -11.25 -11.70
C GLN A 196 -6.06 -9.80 -11.82
N VAL A 197 -5.42 -9.43 -12.94
CA VAL A 197 -5.01 -8.05 -13.20
C VAL A 197 -6.23 -7.13 -13.26
N CYS A 198 -7.26 -7.48 -14.04
CA CYS A 198 -8.47 -6.67 -14.14
C CYS A 198 -9.21 -6.57 -12.80
N ARG A 199 -9.27 -7.67 -12.04
CA ARG A 199 -9.83 -7.68 -10.68
C ARG A 199 -9.06 -6.73 -9.77
N HIS A 200 -7.74 -6.79 -9.80
CA HIS A 200 -6.88 -5.92 -9.00
C HIS A 200 -7.09 -4.45 -9.35
N GLN A 201 -7.08 -4.10 -10.63
CA GLN A 201 -7.32 -2.74 -11.12
C GLN A 201 -8.65 -2.18 -10.63
N LEU A 202 -9.74 -2.96 -10.75
CA LEU A 202 -11.07 -2.55 -10.29
C LEU A 202 -11.10 -2.38 -8.76
N VAL A 203 -10.49 -3.31 -8.00
CA VAL A 203 -10.41 -3.20 -6.53
C VAL A 203 -9.63 -1.94 -6.09
N VAL A 204 -8.50 -1.65 -6.75
CA VAL A 204 -7.70 -0.45 -6.45
C VAL A 204 -8.51 0.81 -6.76
N PHE A 205 -9.18 0.85 -7.92
CA PHE A 205 -9.98 2.00 -8.29
C PHE A 205 -11.14 2.26 -7.33
N LEU A 206 -11.86 1.22 -6.88
CA LEU A 206 -12.90 1.36 -5.85
C LEU A 206 -12.33 1.88 -4.53
N LYS A 207 -11.16 1.40 -4.11
CA LYS A 207 -10.50 1.89 -2.88
C LYS A 207 -10.09 3.36 -2.96
N ILE A 208 -9.66 3.83 -4.14
CA ILE A 208 -9.33 5.24 -4.38
C ILE A 208 -10.61 6.10 -4.23
N ILE A 209 -11.73 5.64 -4.79
CA ILE A 209 -13.03 6.32 -4.67
C ILE A 209 -13.50 6.38 -3.20
N GLU A 210 -13.42 5.27 -2.47
CA GLU A 210 -13.75 5.22 -1.04
C GLU A 210 -12.83 6.14 -0.21
N ALA A 211 -11.53 6.16 -0.52
CA ALA A 211 -10.58 7.04 0.15
C ALA A 211 -10.88 8.52 -0.12
N LEU A 212 -11.25 8.87 -1.36
CA LEU A 212 -11.69 10.22 -1.71
C LEU A 212 -12.94 10.61 -0.91
N LEU A 213 -13.97 9.76 -0.86
CA LEU A 213 -15.19 10.05 -0.09
C LEU A 213 -14.90 10.35 1.38
N GLU A 214 -14.07 9.52 2.02
CA GLU A 214 -13.71 9.71 3.42
C GLU A 214 -12.88 10.98 3.65
N LEU A 215 -12.00 11.34 2.72
CA LEU A 215 -11.26 12.61 2.77
C LEU A 215 -12.19 13.83 2.61
N ILE A 216 -13.16 13.76 1.69
CA ILE A 216 -14.18 14.80 1.52
C ILE A 216 -14.98 14.96 2.81
N ARG A 217 -15.43 13.85 3.42
CA ARG A 217 -16.19 13.88 4.68
C ARG A 217 -15.40 14.54 5.80
N ARG A 218 -14.12 14.17 5.97
CA ARG A 218 -13.24 14.82 6.96
C ARG A 218 -13.03 16.30 6.66
N GLY A 219 -12.86 16.66 5.39
CA GLY A 219 -12.74 18.04 4.94
C GLY A 219 -13.99 18.89 5.22
N ALA A 220 -15.18 18.29 5.09
CA ALA A 220 -16.45 18.92 5.44
C ALA A 220 -16.60 19.11 6.96
N GLU A 221 -16.32 18.07 7.75
CA GLU A 221 -16.42 18.10 9.22
C GLU A 221 -15.47 19.12 9.86
N THR A 222 -14.28 19.29 9.29
CA THR A 222 -13.27 20.26 9.73
C THR A 222 -13.47 21.66 9.14
N SER A 223 -14.52 21.88 8.35
CA SER A 223 -14.78 23.14 7.61
C SER A 223 -13.59 23.55 6.72
N CYS A 224 -12.78 22.59 6.27
CA CYS A 224 -11.66 22.85 5.37
C CYS A 224 -12.12 23.14 3.94
N LEU A 225 -13.27 22.57 3.54
CA LEU A 225 -13.85 22.71 2.22
C LEU A 225 -14.95 23.77 2.22
N THR A 226 -14.91 24.69 1.25
CA THR A 226 -15.99 25.65 1.01
C THR A 226 -17.20 24.93 0.38
N ASN A 227 -18.37 25.56 0.42
CA ASN A 227 -19.57 25.02 -0.24
C ASN A 227 -19.38 24.83 -1.74
N GLU A 228 -18.59 25.69 -2.38
CA GLU A 228 -18.25 25.55 -3.79
C GLU A 228 -17.41 24.30 -4.05
N HIS A 229 -16.40 24.05 -3.21
CA HIS A 229 -15.57 22.84 -3.31
C HIS A 229 -16.41 21.58 -3.10
N LEU A 230 -17.27 21.57 -2.08
CA LEU A 230 -18.17 20.45 -1.79
C LEU A 230 -19.15 20.19 -2.94
N LYS A 231 -19.68 21.24 -3.58
CA LYS A 231 -20.56 21.11 -4.75
C LYS A 231 -19.82 20.47 -5.93
N SER A 232 -18.60 20.91 -6.23
CA SER A 232 -17.77 20.34 -7.31
C SER A 232 -17.41 18.88 -7.04
N LEU A 233 -17.03 18.56 -5.80
CA LEU A 233 -16.71 17.19 -5.37
C LEU A 233 -17.96 16.30 -5.40
N ARG A 234 -19.13 16.81 -5.02
CA ARG A 234 -20.40 16.08 -5.12
C ARG A 234 -20.71 15.68 -6.56
N ILE A 235 -20.53 16.58 -7.54
CA ILE A 235 -20.73 16.26 -8.96
C ILE A 235 -19.81 15.11 -9.41
N LYS A 236 -18.54 15.11 -8.96
CA LYS A 236 -17.59 14.02 -9.23
C LYS A 236 -18.07 12.69 -8.63
N MET A 237 -18.51 12.70 -7.38
CA MET A 237 -19.00 11.51 -6.69
C MET A 237 -20.32 10.98 -7.28
N GLU A 238 -21.23 11.87 -7.69
CA GLU A 238 -22.47 11.50 -8.40
C GLU A 238 -22.19 10.81 -9.74
N ALA A 239 -21.16 11.25 -10.47
CA ALA A 239 -20.76 10.58 -11.71
C ALA A 239 -20.18 9.18 -11.47
N LEU A 240 -19.42 8.99 -10.38
CA LEU A 240 -18.89 7.68 -9.97
C LEU A 240 -19.98 6.74 -9.45
N GLU A 241 -20.98 7.28 -8.75
CA GLU A 241 -22.10 6.52 -8.18
C GLU A 241 -22.87 5.72 -9.25
N ILE A 242 -22.91 6.19 -10.50
CA ILE A 242 -23.60 5.50 -11.61
C ILE A 242 -23.08 4.07 -11.80
N GLY A 243 -21.76 3.85 -11.69
CA GLY A 243 -21.13 2.55 -11.90
C GLY A 243 -20.73 1.82 -10.61
N TYR A 244 -20.66 2.54 -9.48
CA TYR A 244 -20.06 2.04 -8.24
C TYR A 244 -20.78 0.81 -7.64
N PRO A 245 -22.12 0.80 -7.45
CA PRO A 245 -22.82 -0.36 -6.92
C PRO A 245 -22.65 -1.61 -7.79
N THR A 246 -22.68 -1.46 -9.12
CA THR A 246 -22.50 -2.55 -10.07
C THR A 246 -21.06 -3.10 -10.02
N ALA A 247 -20.06 -2.23 -9.96
CA ALA A 247 -18.66 -2.64 -9.80
C ALA A 247 -18.44 -3.42 -8.50
N PHE A 248 -18.98 -2.91 -7.39
CA PHE A 248 -18.89 -3.56 -6.08
C PHE A 248 -19.55 -4.94 -6.11
N SER A 249 -20.79 -5.01 -6.60
CA SER A 249 -21.54 -6.27 -6.73
C SER A 249 -20.81 -7.29 -7.60
N ALA A 250 -20.19 -6.86 -8.71
CA ALA A 250 -19.41 -7.73 -9.59
C ALA A 250 -18.17 -8.33 -8.91
N LEU A 251 -17.49 -7.58 -8.05
CA LEU A 251 -16.30 -8.04 -7.33
C LEU A 251 -16.60 -8.92 -6.11
N TYR A 252 -17.72 -8.66 -5.45
CA TYR A 252 -18.08 -9.27 -4.18
C TYR A 252 -19.29 -10.21 -4.29
N ASN A 253 -19.47 -10.86 -5.45
CA ASN A 253 -20.46 -11.92 -5.69
C ASN A 253 -21.90 -11.53 -5.33
N GLY A 254 -22.34 -10.34 -5.76
CA GLY A 254 -23.71 -9.88 -5.53
C GLY A 254 -23.92 -9.09 -4.25
N LEU A 255 -22.89 -8.90 -3.41
CA LEU A 255 -23.00 -8.06 -2.22
C LEU A 255 -23.22 -6.60 -2.58
N GLU A 256 -24.07 -5.92 -1.81
CA GLU A 256 -24.26 -4.48 -1.90
C GLU A 256 -23.13 -3.73 -1.17
N PRO A 257 -22.76 -2.53 -1.63
CA PRO A 257 -21.78 -1.71 -0.93
C PRO A 257 -22.31 -1.33 0.46
N LYS A 258 -21.41 -1.33 1.46
CA LYS A 258 -21.77 -0.93 2.84
C LYS A 258 -22.25 0.51 2.93
N GLN A 259 -21.76 1.36 2.03
CA GLN A 259 -22.08 2.77 1.92
C GLN A 259 -22.12 3.14 0.44
N ASN A 260 -23.24 3.74 0.03
CA ASN A 260 -23.35 4.41 -1.28
C ASN A 260 -22.52 5.69 -1.26
N LEU A 261 -21.95 6.09 -2.39
CA LEU A 261 -21.11 7.28 -2.44
C LEU A 261 -21.91 8.56 -2.20
N ILE A 262 -23.19 8.54 -2.60
CA ILE A 262 -24.15 9.63 -2.38
C ILE A 262 -25.37 9.07 -1.65
N ASN A 263 -25.43 9.25 -0.34
CA ASN A 263 -26.62 8.89 0.43
C ASN A 263 -27.58 10.08 0.57
N LYS A 264 -28.53 10.17 -0.37
CA LYS A 264 -29.56 11.23 -0.39
C LYS A 264 -30.42 11.31 0.87
N ALA A 265 -30.53 10.22 1.65
CA ALA A 265 -31.41 10.15 2.80
C ALA A 265 -30.76 10.49 4.15
N SER A 266 -29.42 10.46 4.25
CA SER A 266 -28.75 10.51 5.56
C SER A 266 -27.62 11.53 5.70
N GLU A 267 -27.13 12.11 4.60
CA GLU A 267 -25.91 12.91 4.62
C GLU A 267 -26.17 14.40 4.41
N ASN A 268 -26.68 15.06 5.46
CA ASN A 268 -26.86 16.51 5.48
C ASN A 268 -25.53 17.28 5.45
N TRP A 269 -24.38 16.60 5.47
CA TRP A 269 -23.06 17.24 5.47
C TRP A 269 -22.65 17.73 4.07
N TRP A 270 -23.30 17.25 3.00
CA TRP A 270 -23.18 17.84 1.66
C TRP A 270 -23.83 19.23 1.57
N GLU A 271 -24.77 19.54 2.46
CA GLU A 271 -25.54 20.78 2.51
C GLU A 271 -25.17 21.52 3.80
N VAL A 272 -24.06 22.25 3.77
CA VAL A 272 -23.70 23.14 4.89
C VAL A 272 -24.65 24.34 4.85
N ASP A 273 -25.77 24.21 5.55
CA ASP A 273 -26.61 25.35 5.92
C ASP A 273 -25.71 26.35 6.65
N ILE A 274 -25.43 27.50 6.01
CA ILE A 274 -24.55 28.57 6.53
C ILE A 274 -25.10 29.18 7.83
N THR A 275 -26.28 28.76 8.30
CA THR A 275 -26.76 29.12 9.62
C THR A 275 -25.83 28.53 10.69
N PRO A 276 -25.16 29.34 11.52
CA PRO A 276 -24.26 28.86 12.57
C PRO A 276 -25.08 28.19 13.68
N LYS A 277 -25.53 26.95 13.43
CA LYS A 277 -26.07 26.10 14.48
C LYS A 277 -24.89 25.67 15.33
N ARG A 278 -24.80 26.30 16.50
CA ARG A 278 -23.95 25.98 17.65
C ARG A 278 -24.19 24.51 18.06
N ARG A 279 -23.69 23.56 17.28
CA ARG A 279 -23.77 22.13 17.56
C ARG A 279 -22.66 21.80 18.54
N SER A 280 -23.05 21.39 19.74
CA SER A 280 -22.16 20.68 20.66
C SER A 280 -21.72 19.39 19.97
N SER A 281 -20.55 19.42 19.36
CA SER A 281 -19.91 18.26 18.79
C SER A 281 -19.63 17.28 19.94
N ARG A 282 -20.45 16.23 20.04
CA ARG A 282 -20.05 15.02 20.75
C ARG A 282 -19.05 14.29 19.84
N VAL A 283 -17.82 14.78 19.93
CA VAL A 283 -16.58 14.34 19.31
C VAL A 283 -16.49 12.81 19.36
N ARG A 284 -16.76 12.14 18.24
CA ARG A 284 -16.56 10.68 18.03
C ARG A 284 -15.09 10.34 17.73
N THR A 285 -14.16 11.06 18.35
CA THR A 285 -12.71 10.95 18.12
C THR A 285 -12.04 9.89 18.99
N SER A 286 -12.80 9.20 19.87
CA SER A 286 -12.19 8.28 20.83
C SER A 286 -11.52 7.08 20.17
N ALA A 287 -12.11 6.45 19.14
CA ALA A 287 -11.55 5.20 18.62
C ALA A 287 -10.18 5.36 17.92
N HIS A 288 -10.01 6.39 17.09
CA HIS A 288 -8.75 6.59 16.36
C HIS A 288 -7.65 7.22 17.24
N LEU A 289 -8.03 8.09 18.19
CA LEU A 289 -7.11 8.63 19.18
C LEU A 289 -6.61 7.52 20.11
N ASN A 290 -7.49 6.59 20.52
CA ASN A 290 -7.12 5.47 21.37
C ASN A 290 -6.08 4.56 20.71
N HIS A 291 -6.15 4.33 19.39
CA HIS A 291 -5.15 3.53 18.68
C HIS A 291 -3.75 4.15 18.74
N LYS A 292 -3.63 5.46 18.45
CA LYS A 292 -2.33 6.16 18.50
C LYS A 292 -1.76 6.24 19.91
N ILE A 293 -2.61 6.46 20.91
CA ILE A 293 -2.20 6.47 22.32
C ILE A 293 -1.72 5.08 22.72
N MET A 294 -2.43 4.01 22.34
CA MET A 294 -2.04 2.63 22.66
C MET A 294 -0.70 2.25 22.01
N GLN A 295 -0.49 2.62 20.74
CA GLN A 295 0.77 2.37 20.04
C GLN A 295 1.95 3.12 20.67
N SER A 296 1.74 4.40 21.01
CA SER A 296 2.76 5.22 21.69
C SER A 296 3.11 4.68 23.08
N SER A 297 2.10 4.29 23.87
CA SER A 297 2.32 3.71 25.21
C SER A 297 2.97 2.33 25.16
N LEU A 298 2.64 1.47 24.20
CA LEU A 298 3.36 0.20 23.98
C LEU A 298 4.83 0.40 23.60
N ASN A 299 5.12 1.39 22.74
CA ASN A 299 6.50 1.75 22.35
C ASN A 299 7.34 2.26 23.53
N PHE A 300 6.71 2.81 24.56
CA PHE A 300 7.40 3.25 25.76
C PHE A 300 7.50 2.13 26.82
N ILE A 301 6.40 1.41 27.07
CA ILE A 301 6.33 0.39 28.13
C ILE A 301 7.25 -0.80 27.81
N VAL A 302 7.27 -1.27 26.56
CA VAL A 302 8.03 -2.48 26.21
C VAL A 302 9.54 -2.30 26.47
N PRO A 303 10.23 -1.24 25.99
CA PRO A 303 11.64 -1.01 26.32
C PRO A 303 11.90 -0.83 27.82
N VAL A 304 11.00 -0.16 28.54
CA VAL A 304 11.15 0.06 30.00
C VAL A 304 11.05 -1.27 30.76
N VAL A 305 10.07 -2.12 30.43
CA VAL A 305 9.93 -3.45 31.04
C VAL A 305 11.12 -4.35 30.68
N LEU A 306 11.64 -4.25 29.45
CA LEU A 306 12.85 -4.97 29.03
C LEU A 306 14.12 -4.49 29.77
N LEU A 307 14.23 -3.20 30.07
CA LEU A 307 15.33 -2.68 30.88
C LEU A 307 15.20 -3.13 32.34
N LEU A 308 14.00 -3.11 32.90
CA LEU A 308 13.74 -3.54 34.26
C LEU A 308 13.95 -5.05 34.45
N SER A 309 13.69 -5.86 33.42
CA SER A 309 13.91 -7.31 33.48
C SER A 309 15.40 -7.70 33.50
N ILE A 310 16.32 -6.78 33.21
CA ILE A 310 17.77 -6.99 33.38
C ILE A 310 18.13 -7.15 34.87
N ILE A 311 17.39 -6.52 35.78
CA ILE A 311 17.67 -6.58 37.23
C ILE A 311 17.49 -8.00 37.79
N PRO A 312 16.34 -8.68 37.65
CA PRO A 312 16.20 -10.06 38.10
C PRO A 312 17.11 -11.02 37.32
N ALA A 313 17.41 -10.74 36.05
CA ALA A 313 18.37 -11.52 35.29
C ALA A 313 19.80 -11.41 35.86
N ALA A 314 20.23 -10.21 36.26
CA ALA A 314 21.52 -9.98 36.92
C ALA A 314 21.57 -10.60 38.32
N LEU A 315 20.47 -10.56 39.08
CA LEU A 315 20.39 -11.24 40.38
C LEU A 315 20.48 -12.76 40.22
N ALA A 316 19.73 -13.33 39.27
CA ALA A 316 19.82 -14.75 38.92
C ALA A 316 21.26 -15.14 38.50
N TRP A 317 21.94 -14.26 37.76
CA TRP A 317 23.35 -14.46 37.40
C TRP A 317 24.26 -14.53 38.63
N THR A 318 24.10 -13.60 39.59
CA THR A 318 24.95 -13.56 40.79
C THR A 318 24.68 -14.68 41.79
N HIS A 319 23.55 -15.37 41.69
CA HIS A 319 23.16 -16.45 42.60
C HIS A 319 23.09 -17.83 41.92
N GLY A 320 23.47 -17.89 40.64
CA GLY A 320 23.55 -19.15 39.91
C GLY A 320 24.65 -20.06 40.47
N THR A 321 24.32 -21.33 40.66
CA THR A 321 25.31 -22.34 41.05
C THR A 321 26.22 -22.64 39.86
N THR A 322 27.53 -22.76 40.11
CA THR A 322 28.54 -23.12 39.09
C THR A 322 28.62 -24.62 38.84
N VAL A 323 27.61 -25.37 39.31
CA VAL A 323 27.54 -26.81 39.14
C VAL A 323 26.99 -27.09 37.74
N ARG A 324 27.65 -27.99 37.02
CA ARG A 324 27.20 -28.43 35.70
C ARG A 324 25.79 -28.99 35.80
N GLY A 325 24.88 -28.46 34.98
CA GLY A 325 23.51 -28.91 34.93
C GLY A 325 23.40 -30.37 34.49
N THR A 326 22.43 -31.08 35.04
CA THR A 326 22.06 -32.43 34.62
C THR A 326 20.66 -32.44 34.01
N SER A 327 20.35 -33.44 33.20
CA SER A 327 18.99 -33.61 32.67
C SER A 327 17.96 -33.98 33.76
N GLY A 328 18.40 -34.23 34.99
CA GLY A 328 17.54 -34.44 36.16
C GLY A 328 17.12 -33.16 36.87
N ASP A 329 17.67 -32.00 36.48
CA ASP A 329 17.40 -30.73 37.15
C ASP A 329 16.05 -30.13 36.69
N SER A 330 15.31 -29.51 37.61
CA SER A 330 14.08 -28.77 37.27
C SER A 330 14.33 -27.64 36.27
N ASP A 331 15.48 -26.98 36.40
CA ASP A 331 15.86 -25.81 35.62
C ASP A 331 16.10 -26.16 34.15
N PHE A 332 16.51 -27.41 33.87
CA PHE A 332 16.63 -27.95 32.51
C PHE A 332 15.26 -27.99 31.82
N TYR A 333 14.26 -28.56 32.48
CA TYR A 333 12.89 -28.63 31.94
C TYR A 333 12.23 -27.26 31.85
N GLN A 334 12.56 -26.34 32.76
CA GLN A 334 12.13 -24.95 32.68
C GLN A 334 12.74 -24.23 31.48
N ALA A 335 14.02 -24.45 31.17
CA ALA A 335 14.67 -23.88 29.98
C ALA A 335 14.06 -24.43 28.68
N ILE A 336 13.75 -25.73 28.63
CA ILE A 336 13.04 -26.36 27.50
C ILE A 336 11.64 -25.75 27.35
N ALA A 337 10.86 -25.69 28.43
CA ALA A 337 9.52 -25.12 28.41
C ALA A 337 9.52 -23.65 27.97
N GLY A 338 10.47 -22.84 28.47
CA GLY A 338 10.67 -21.46 28.07
C GLY A 338 11.00 -21.33 26.58
N SER A 339 11.90 -22.18 26.07
CA SER A 339 12.28 -22.20 24.65
C SER A 339 11.12 -22.61 23.75
N LEU A 340 10.30 -23.58 24.16
CA LEU A 340 9.10 -24.00 23.42
C LEU A 340 8.03 -22.91 23.38
N LEU A 341 7.81 -22.19 24.49
CA LEU A 341 6.89 -21.05 24.54
C LEU A 341 7.41 -19.88 23.67
N GLN A 342 8.72 -19.64 23.67
CA GLN A 342 9.37 -18.67 22.79
C GLN A 342 9.10 -19.01 21.32
N MET A 343 9.35 -20.25 20.91
CA MET A 343 9.05 -20.74 19.56
C MET A 343 7.58 -20.63 19.18
N LEU A 344 6.67 -20.98 20.10
CA LEU A 344 5.22 -20.83 19.90
C LEU A 344 4.83 -19.36 19.69
N GLY A 345 5.44 -18.44 20.46
CA GLY A 345 5.25 -17.01 20.30
C GLY A 345 5.75 -16.52 18.93
N ILE A 346 6.86 -17.04 18.41
CA ILE A 346 7.33 -16.69 17.06
C ILE A 346 6.34 -17.16 15.99
N VAL A 347 5.87 -18.42 16.06
CA VAL A 347 4.94 -18.99 15.08
C VAL A 347 3.61 -18.23 15.06
N THR A 348 3.05 -17.93 16.23
CA THR A 348 1.79 -17.19 16.36
C THR A 348 1.87 -15.75 15.84
N PHE A 349 3.06 -15.13 15.85
CA PHE A 349 3.30 -13.80 15.28
C PHE A 349 3.65 -13.81 13.79
N ILE A 350 4.38 -14.81 13.30
CA ILE A 350 4.71 -14.92 11.88
C ILE A 350 3.44 -15.15 11.05
N TRP A 351 2.48 -15.91 11.57
CA TRP A 351 1.26 -16.26 10.83
C TRP A 351 0.42 -15.05 10.36
N PRO A 352 0.06 -14.07 11.22
CA PRO A 352 -0.57 -12.82 10.78
C PRO A 352 0.31 -11.98 9.86
N THR A 353 1.63 -11.96 10.12
CA THR A 353 2.61 -11.17 9.35
C THR A 353 2.70 -11.64 7.90
N LEU A 354 2.67 -12.97 7.66
CA LEU A 354 2.63 -13.56 6.32
C LEU A 354 1.33 -13.26 5.58
N SER A 355 0.24 -13.00 6.30
CA SER A 355 -1.09 -12.77 5.73
C SER A 355 -1.34 -11.29 5.33
N HIS A 356 -0.45 -10.36 5.69
CA HIS A 356 -0.62 -8.93 5.42
C HIS A 356 0.50 -8.36 4.52
N PRO A 357 0.26 -8.18 3.21
CA PRO A 357 1.28 -7.76 2.23
C PRO A 357 1.64 -6.27 2.26
N ARG A 358 1.37 -5.54 3.35
CA ARG A 358 1.54 -4.08 3.44
C ARG A 358 2.77 -3.60 4.22
N LEU A 359 3.59 -4.52 4.70
CA LEU A 359 4.78 -4.19 5.49
C LEU A 359 5.86 -3.54 4.61
N SER A 360 6.50 -2.50 5.11
CA SER A 360 7.67 -1.93 4.45
C SER A 360 8.76 -3.00 4.34
N LEU A 361 9.44 -3.07 3.19
CA LEU A 361 10.51 -4.06 2.94
C LEU A 361 11.60 -4.01 4.04
N LEU A 362 11.89 -2.83 4.57
CA LEU A 362 12.88 -2.63 5.62
C LEU A 362 12.43 -3.24 6.95
N SER A 363 11.20 -2.97 7.39
CA SER A 363 10.63 -3.57 8.62
C SER A 363 10.56 -5.09 8.50
N TRP A 364 10.15 -5.59 7.33
CA TRP A 364 10.06 -7.02 7.05
C TRP A 364 11.42 -7.71 7.19
N PHE A 365 12.49 -7.12 6.63
CA PHE A 365 13.86 -7.65 6.77
C PHE A 365 14.32 -7.74 8.23
N TRP A 366 14.13 -6.68 9.02
CA TRP A 366 14.53 -6.67 10.43
C TRP A 366 13.75 -7.66 11.29
N ILE A 367 12.44 -7.84 11.02
CA ILE A 367 11.60 -8.84 11.68
C ILE A 367 12.18 -10.24 11.49
N TRP A 368 12.59 -10.60 10.26
CA TRP A 368 13.18 -11.92 9.99
C TRP A 368 14.54 -12.13 10.64
N ILE A 369 15.40 -11.10 10.66
CA ILE A 369 16.69 -11.19 11.36
C ILE A 369 16.48 -11.41 12.85
N ALA A 370 15.62 -10.62 13.49
CA ALA A 370 15.38 -10.73 14.93
C ALA A 370 14.66 -12.03 15.30
N ALA A 371 13.73 -12.51 14.47
CA ALA A 371 13.10 -13.81 14.63
C ALA A 371 14.13 -14.96 14.51
N GLY A 372 14.97 -14.95 13.47
CA GLY A 372 16.02 -15.95 13.29
C GLY A 372 17.02 -15.96 14.43
N PHE A 373 17.44 -14.78 14.90
CA PHE A 373 18.30 -14.63 16.07
C PHE A 373 17.68 -15.22 17.34
N SER A 374 16.37 -15.00 17.55
CA SER A 374 15.62 -15.55 18.69
C SER A 374 15.58 -17.08 18.67
N VAL A 375 15.33 -17.70 17.52
CA VAL A 375 15.36 -19.17 17.35
C VAL A 375 16.75 -19.73 17.64
N LEU A 376 17.81 -19.10 17.12
CA LEU A 376 19.19 -19.52 17.36
C LEU A 376 19.55 -19.45 18.85
N CYS A 377 19.11 -18.39 19.54
CA CYS A 377 19.30 -18.25 20.98
C CYS A 377 18.57 -19.35 21.77
N ALA A 378 17.31 -19.66 21.42
CA ALA A 378 16.55 -20.72 22.07
C ALA A 378 17.23 -22.10 21.94
N LEU A 379 17.67 -22.45 20.73
CA LEU A 379 18.39 -23.72 20.49
C LEU A 379 19.74 -23.75 21.21
N SER A 380 20.50 -22.66 21.13
CA SER A 380 21.82 -22.55 21.76
C SER A 380 21.72 -22.62 23.28
N SER A 381 20.68 -22.03 23.88
CA SER A 381 20.46 -22.10 25.32
C SER A 381 20.36 -23.53 25.83
N VAL A 382 19.56 -24.38 25.17
CA VAL A 382 19.41 -25.79 25.56
C VAL A 382 20.73 -26.57 25.40
N LEU A 383 21.44 -26.34 24.29
CA LEU A 383 22.74 -27.00 24.06
C LEU A 383 23.78 -26.57 25.11
N LEU A 384 23.89 -25.27 25.39
CA LEU A 384 24.86 -24.75 26.36
C LEU A 384 24.56 -25.23 27.78
N TYR A 385 23.29 -25.43 28.14
CA TYR A 385 22.94 -26.01 29.44
C TYR A 385 23.58 -27.40 29.66
N LEU A 386 23.63 -28.23 28.62
CA LEU A 386 24.14 -29.61 28.71
C LEU A 386 25.68 -29.70 28.60
N TYR A 387 26.27 -28.85 27.76
CA TYR A 387 27.68 -28.95 27.38
C TYR A 387 28.60 -28.02 28.17
N LEU A 388 28.11 -26.85 28.62
CA LEU A 388 28.93 -25.94 29.41
C LEU A 388 28.75 -26.19 30.92
N PRO A 389 29.81 -26.03 31.72
CA PRO A 389 29.75 -26.21 33.17
C PRO A 389 28.99 -25.09 33.91
N SER A 390 28.55 -24.03 33.22
CA SER A 390 27.83 -22.90 33.81
C SER A 390 26.45 -22.76 33.17
N THR A 391 25.43 -23.04 33.96
CA THR A 391 24.00 -22.85 33.65
C THR A 391 23.65 -21.39 33.35
N THR A 392 24.46 -20.46 33.86
CA THR A 392 24.29 -19.02 33.73
C THR A 392 24.36 -18.54 32.27
N TRP A 393 25.23 -19.13 31.44
CA TRP A 393 25.33 -18.77 30.02
C TRP A 393 24.12 -19.20 29.21
N SER A 394 23.57 -20.39 29.52
CA SER A 394 22.33 -20.87 28.92
C SER A 394 21.18 -19.88 29.18
N PHE A 395 21.10 -19.36 30.41
CA PHE A 395 20.09 -18.39 30.79
C PHE A 395 20.24 -17.03 30.07
N ILE A 396 21.45 -16.46 30.00
CA ILE A 396 21.69 -15.19 29.27
C ILE A 396 21.26 -15.30 27.80
N ILE A 397 21.60 -16.41 27.16
CA ILE A 397 21.28 -16.58 25.74
C ILE A 397 19.76 -16.75 25.56
N ALA A 398 19.07 -17.53 26.40
CA ALA A 398 17.61 -17.61 26.37
C ALA A 398 16.96 -16.23 26.56
N PHE A 399 17.43 -15.47 27.55
CA PHE A 399 16.94 -14.12 27.83
C PHE A 399 17.13 -13.18 26.63
N SER A 400 18.31 -13.21 26.00
CA SER A 400 18.61 -12.40 24.81
C SER A 400 17.67 -12.72 23.64
N GLY A 401 17.33 -14.00 23.45
CA GLY A 401 16.34 -14.43 22.47
C GLY A 401 14.93 -13.90 22.79
N ALA A 402 14.51 -13.96 24.05
CA ALA A 402 13.23 -13.42 24.50
C ALA A 402 13.12 -11.90 24.28
N VAL A 403 14.20 -11.15 24.53
CA VAL A 403 14.28 -9.70 24.24
C VAL A 403 14.12 -9.44 22.74
N ALA A 404 14.84 -10.18 21.89
CA ALA A 404 14.73 -10.05 20.43
C ALA A 404 13.31 -10.35 19.94
N GLN A 405 12.64 -11.35 20.51
CA GLN A 405 11.25 -11.65 20.20
C GLN A 405 10.30 -10.51 20.62
N ALA A 406 10.49 -9.92 21.80
CA ALA A 406 9.67 -8.79 22.23
C ALA A 406 9.81 -7.58 21.27
N VAL A 407 11.02 -7.35 20.74
CA VAL A 407 11.25 -6.32 19.71
C VAL A 407 10.52 -6.66 18.40
N VAL A 408 10.51 -7.92 17.96
CA VAL A 408 9.73 -8.35 16.79
C VAL A 408 8.25 -8.06 16.98
N GLN A 409 7.69 -8.41 18.15
CA GLN A 409 6.28 -8.17 18.46
C GLN A 409 5.94 -6.66 18.40
N LEU A 410 6.83 -5.82 18.93
CA LEU A 410 6.66 -4.37 18.89
C LEU A 410 6.73 -3.82 17.46
N GLN A 411 7.65 -4.32 16.63
CA GLN A 411 7.76 -3.91 15.23
C GLN A 411 6.52 -4.31 14.43
N VAL A 412 5.99 -5.51 14.66
CA VAL A 412 4.76 -5.98 14.01
C VAL A 412 3.57 -5.11 14.41
N ILE A 413 3.37 -4.84 15.70
CA ILE A 413 2.28 -3.97 16.19
C ILE A 413 2.40 -2.56 15.61
N ASN A 414 3.60 -2.03 15.44
CA ASN A 414 3.79 -0.70 14.86
C ASN A 414 3.53 -0.63 13.36
N SER A 415 3.66 -1.76 12.69
CA SER A 415 3.59 -1.86 11.24
C SER A 415 2.19 -2.19 10.70
N ILE A 416 1.32 -2.68 11.58
CA ILE A 416 -0.13 -2.83 11.37
C ILE A 416 -0.80 -1.50 11.69
#